data_AF-A0A950QNF6-F1
#
_entry.id   AF-A0A950QNF6-F1
#
_cell.length_a   1.000
_cell.length_b   1.000
_cell.length_c   1.000
_cell.angle_alpha   90.00
_cell.angle_beta   90.00
_cell.angle_gamma   90.00
#
_symmetry.space_group_name_H-M   'P 1'
#
loop_
_entity.id
_entity.type
_entity.pdbx_description
1 polymer ?
#
loop_
_entity_poly.entity_id
_entity_poly.type
_entity_poly.pdbx_seq_one_letter_code
_entity_poly.pdbx_strand_id
1 'polypeptide(L)'
;EAVIQIRKLRDQINDRLKAGGSTAAKQSGASLSAKLTSVEEAIYQTRNRSGQDPLNFPIKLNNKISHLMGVIEGADAQPTDQTDKAFDQLSQELDAQLAKLHDALATDLPAFNRTLGKEAQPVSAQ
;
A
#
# COMPACT_ATOMS: atom_id res chain seq x y z
N GLU A 1 -7.07 6.72 -1.36
CA GLU A 1 -5.88 7.57 -1.61
C GLU A 1 -4.55 6.85 -1.36
N ALA A 2 -4.37 6.14 -0.25
CA ALA A 2 -3.11 5.44 0.09
C ALA A 2 -2.52 4.57 -1.05
N VAL A 3 -3.34 3.79 -1.75
CA VAL A 3 -2.92 2.97 -2.92
C VAL A 3 -2.34 3.83 -4.04
N ILE A 4 -2.92 5.00 -4.31
CA ILE A 4 -2.44 5.92 -5.35
C ILE A 4 -1.08 6.48 -4.95
N GLN A 5 -0.93 6.86 -3.68
CA GLN A 5 0.33 7.35 -3.13
C GLN A 5 1.44 6.29 -3.20
N ILE A 6 1.13 5.04 -2.82
CA ILE A 6 2.05 3.90 -2.93
C ILE A 6 2.55 3.73 -4.38
N ARG A 7 1.64 3.76 -5.36
CA ARG A 7 2.01 3.62 -6.78
C ARG A 7 2.94 4.73 -7.24
N LYS A 8 2.58 5.99 -6.96
CA LYS A 8 3.44 7.16 -7.29
C LYS A 8 4.84 7.02 -6.70
N LEU A 9 4.95 6.58 -5.44
CA LEU A 9 6.24 6.40 -4.78
C LEU A 9 7.06 5.28 -5.42
N ARG A 10 6.43 4.14 -5.74
CA ARG A 10 7.10 3.03 -6.43
C ARG A 10 7.61 3.44 -7.81
N ASP A 11 6.84 4.23 -8.55
CA ASP A 11 7.25 4.76 -9.85
C ASP A 11 8.46 5.69 -9.69
N GLN A 12 8.41 6.64 -8.74
CA GLN A 12 9.54 7.52 -8.45
C GLN A 12 10.79 6.74 -8.03
N ILE A 13 10.67 5.73 -7.15
CA ILE A 13 11.80 4.88 -6.73
C ILE A 13 12.41 4.20 -7.96
N ASN A 14 11.59 3.57 -8.81
CA ASN A 14 12.07 2.91 -10.01
C ASN A 14 12.78 3.88 -10.97
N ASP A 15 12.25 5.08 -11.15
CA ASP A 15 12.85 6.09 -12.01
C ASP A 15 14.21 6.55 -11.46
N ARG A 16 14.34 6.74 -10.14
CA ARG A 16 15.64 7.05 -9.52
C ARG A 16 16.65 5.91 -9.67
N LEU A 17 16.20 4.67 -9.52
CA LEU A 17 17.06 3.50 -9.70
C LEU A 17 17.51 3.30 -11.16
N LYS A 18 16.67 3.66 -12.14
CA LYS A 18 17.01 3.65 -13.57
C LYS A 18 17.98 4.76 -13.96
N ALA A 19 17.85 5.94 -13.36
CA ALA A 19 18.73 7.09 -13.60
C ALA A 19 20.19 6.88 -13.12
N GLY A 20 20.41 5.82 -12.33
CA GLY A 20 21.71 5.50 -11.77
C GLY A 20 21.65 5.48 -10.25
N GLY A 21 22.32 4.51 -9.63
CA GLY A 21 22.31 4.36 -8.19
C GLY A 21 23.37 3.38 -7.71
N SER A 22 23.92 3.68 -6.54
CA SER A 22 24.84 2.77 -5.85
C SER A 22 24.16 1.44 -5.54
N THR A 23 24.93 0.39 -5.28
CA THR A 23 24.39 -0.90 -4.82
C THR A 23 23.51 -0.72 -3.58
N ALA A 24 23.89 0.19 -2.67
CA ALA A 24 23.12 0.54 -1.48
C ALA A 24 21.75 1.16 -1.84
N ALA A 25 21.71 2.06 -2.83
CA ALA A 25 20.44 2.64 -3.31
C ALA A 25 19.51 1.57 -3.90
N LYS A 26 20.05 0.64 -4.69
CA LYS A 26 19.27 -0.47 -5.28
C LYS A 26 18.68 -1.37 -4.20
N GLN A 27 19.48 -1.73 -3.18
CA GLN A 27 19.01 -2.55 -2.07
C GLN A 27 17.95 -1.83 -1.21
N SER A 28 18.21 -0.57 -0.84
CA SER A 28 17.27 0.22 -0.05
C SER A 28 15.96 0.48 -0.82
N GLY A 29 16.04 0.84 -2.11
CA GLY A 29 14.88 1.06 -2.96
C GLY A 29 14.05 -0.20 -3.20
N ALA A 30 14.70 -1.36 -3.33
CA ALA A 30 14.01 -2.65 -3.43
C ALA A 30 13.27 -3.00 -2.12
N SER A 31 13.91 -2.79 -0.97
CA SER A 31 13.30 -3.01 0.34
C SER A 31 12.08 -2.10 0.57
N LEU A 32 12.22 -0.79 0.28
CA LEU A 32 11.12 0.17 0.37
C LEU A 32 9.98 -0.20 -0.58
N SER A 33 10.29 -0.53 -1.84
CA SER A 33 9.27 -0.95 -2.82
C SER A 33 8.52 -2.21 -2.38
N ALA A 34 9.22 -3.18 -1.76
CA ALA A 34 8.59 -4.39 -1.23
C ALA A 34 7.64 -4.09 -0.06
N LYS A 35 8.05 -3.23 0.88
CA LYS A 35 7.19 -2.78 1.99
C LYS A 35 5.93 -2.08 1.48
N LEU A 36 6.10 -1.14 0.54
CA LEU A 36 4.97 -0.44 -0.08
C LEU A 36 4.03 -1.40 -0.81
N THR A 37 4.58 -2.39 -1.53
CA THR A 37 3.79 -3.42 -2.23
C THR A 37 3.00 -4.28 -1.24
N SER A 38 3.59 -4.67 -0.12
CA SER A 38 2.89 -5.46 0.90
C SER A 38 1.70 -4.71 1.51
N VAL A 39 1.86 -3.40 1.77
CA VAL A 39 0.76 -2.55 2.23
C VAL A 39 -0.32 -2.41 1.14
N GLU A 40 0.08 -2.18 -0.12
CA GLU A 40 -0.86 -2.09 -1.25
C GLU A 40 -1.68 -3.38 -1.39
N GLU A 41 -1.02 -4.54 -1.30
CA GLU A 41 -1.63 -5.87 -1.41
C GLU A 41 -2.52 -6.22 -0.21
N ALA A 42 -2.27 -5.64 0.96
CA ALA A 42 -3.14 -5.80 2.13
C ALA A 42 -4.44 -5.00 1.95
N ILE A 43 -4.32 -3.74 1.52
CA ILE A 43 -5.43 -2.80 1.38
C ILE A 43 -6.28 -3.11 0.14
N TYR A 44 -5.63 -3.36 -1.00
CA TYR A 44 -6.27 -3.44 -2.31
C TYR A 44 -5.77 -4.64 -3.11
N GLN A 45 -6.65 -5.20 -3.93
CA GLN A 45 -6.29 -6.31 -4.82
C GLN A 45 -5.53 -5.76 -6.04
N THR A 46 -4.21 -5.67 -5.92
CA THR A 46 -3.30 -5.08 -6.92
C THR A 46 -3.15 -5.90 -8.21
N ARG A 47 -3.57 -7.16 -8.23
CA ARG A 47 -3.34 -8.08 -9.35
C ARG A 47 -4.44 -8.14 -10.42
N ASN A 48 -5.29 -7.12 -10.54
CA ASN A 48 -6.17 -6.99 -11.72
C ASN A 48 -5.50 -6.26 -12.91
N ARG A 49 -4.17 -6.04 -12.88
CA ARG A 49 -3.43 -5.32 -13.95
C ARG A 49 -2.07 -5.88 -14.36
N SER A 50 -1.64 -7.07 -13.93
CA SER A 50 -0.37 -7.63 -14.46
C SER A 50 -0.37 -9.15 -14.52
N GLY A 51 -0.21 -9.68 -15.74
CA GLY A 51 -0.26 -11.10 -16.09
C GLY A 51 0.97 -11.90 -15.69
N GLN A 52 1.23 -12.05 -14.39
CA GLN A 52 2.13 -13.07 -13.86
C GLN A 52 1.44 -13.74 -12.65
N ASP A 53 0.93 -14.95 -12.92
CA ASP A 53 0.28 -15.96 -12.05
C ASP A 53 -1.07 -15.65 -11.35
N PRO A 54 -2.20 -16.20 -11.87
CA PRO A 54 -3.57 -15.92 -11.42
C PRO A 54 -4.20 -16.99 -10.50
N LEU A 55 -3.44 -17.81 -9.79
CA LEU A 55 -4.00 -18.91 -9.00
C LEU A 55 -3.59 -18.81 -7.52
N ASN A 56 -4.49 -18.27 -6.68
CA ASN A 56 -4.57 -18.39 -5.18
C ASN A 56 -4.74 -17.07 -4.40
N PHE A 57 -5.69 -16.18 -4.70
CA PHE A 57 -5.86 -14.97 -3.87
C PHE A 57 -7.29 -14.75 -3.35
N PRO A 58 -7.52 -14.87 -2.02
CA PRO A 58 -8.80 -14.58 -1.38
C PRO A 58 -9.12 -13.07 -1.33
N ILE A 59 -10.36 -12.77 -0.98
CA ILE A 59 -11.00 -11.43 -0.91
C ILE A 59 -10.20 -10.47 0.01
N LYS A 60 -9.73 -9.32 -0.52
CA LYS A 60 -8.91 -8.31 0.20
C LYS A 60 -9.74 -7.31 1.03
N LEU A 61 -9.08 -6.53 1.91
CA LEU A 61 -9.71 -5.59 2.86
C LEU A 61 -10.74 -4.65 2.22
N ASN A 62 -10.37 -3.96 1.12
CA ASN A 62 -11.30 -3.06 0.42
C ASN A 62 -12.57 -3.79 -0.06
N ASN A 63 -12.46 -5.01 -0.59
CA ASN A 63 -13.63 -5.77 -1.05
C ASN A 63 -14.50 -6.24 0.12
N LYS A 64 -13.91 -6.56 1.28
CA LYS A 64 -14.65 -6.92 2.49
C LYS A 64 -15.43 -5.73 3.04
N ILE A 65 -14.80 -4.56 3.11
CA ILE A 65 -15.46 -3.32 3.56
C ILE A 65 -16.56 -2.90 2.57
N SER A 66 -16.29 -2.92 1.26
CA SER A 66 -17.32 -2.59 0.25
C SER A 66 -18.49 -3.58 0.25
N HIS A 67 -18.23 -4.88 0.44
CA HIS A 67 -19.30 -5.87 0.55
C HIS A 67 -20.15 -5.63 1.81
N LEU A 68 -19.50 -5.33 2.94
CA LEU A 68 -20.19 -5.03 4.18
C LEU A 68 -21.05 -3.75 4.05
N MET A 69 -20.52 -2.69 3.41
CA MET A 69 -21.29 -1.48 3.11
C MET A 69 -22.49 -1.79 2.20
N GLY A 70 -22.33 -2.62 1.16
CA GLY A 70 -23.45 -3.02 0.30
C GLY A 70 -24.54 -3.82 1.03
N VAL A 71 -24.17 -4.60 2.05
CA VAL A 71 -25.14 -5.30 2.92
C VAL A 71 -25.88 -4.32 3.84
N ILE A 72 -25.18 -3.28 4.34
CA ILE A 72 -25.78 -2.23 5.16
C ILE A 72 -26.73 -1.35 4.32
N GLU A 73 -26.31 -0.94 3.12
CA GLU A 73 -27.10 -0.07 2.24
C GLU A 73 -28.29 -0.80 1.59
N GLY A 74 -28.18 -2.11 1.37
CA GLY A 74 -29.25 -2.93 0.78
C GLY A 74 -30.27 -3.46 1.78
N ALA A 75 -30.01 -3.33 3.08
CA ALA A 75 -30.95 -3.72 4.13
C ALA A 75 -31.82 -2.52 4.54
N ASP A 76 -33.14 -2.65 4.44
CA ASP A 76 -34.12 -1.70 5.01
C ASP A 76 -34.09 -1.65 6.57
N ALA A 77 -33.10 -2.28 7.19
CA ALA A 77 -32.93 -2.43 8.64
C ALA A 77 -31.53 -1.97 9.08
N GLN A 78 -31.43 -1.44 10.31
CA GLN A 78 -30.14 -1.02 10.89
C GLN A 78 -29.09 -2.14 10.85
N PRO A 79 -27.79 -1.79 10.72
CA PRO A 79 -26.69 -2.76 10.85
C PRO A 79 -26.85 -3.63 12.10
N THR A 80 -26.61 -4.92 11.97
CA THR A 80 -26.60 -5.83 13.11
C THR A 80 -25.31 -5.64 13.92
N ASP A 81 -25.34 -5.95 15.22
CA ASP A 81 -24.15 -5.94 16.09
C ASP A 81 -22.96 -6.75 15.52
N GLN A 82 -23.26 -7.78 14.71
CA GLN A 82 -22.25 -8.60 14.03
C GLN A 82 -21.62 -7.85 12.84
N THR A 83 -22.41 -7.08 12.10
CA THR A 83 -21.97 -6.24 10.99
C THR A 83 -21.09 -5.11 11.50
N ASP A 84 -21.47 -4.45 12.59
CA ASP A 84 -20.68 -3.37 13.22
C ASP A 84 -19.33 -3.88 13.73
N LYS A 85 -19.32 -5.02 14.44
CA LYS A 85 -18.05 -5.64 14.88
C LYS A 85 -17.13 -6.01 13.71
N ALA A 86 -17.70 -6.51 12.61
CA ALA A 86 -16.91 -6.81 11.41
C ALA A 86 -16.37 -5.54 10.76
N PHE A 87 -17.13 -4.45 10.73
CA PHE A 87 -16.67 -3.15 10.26
C PHE A 87 -15.51 -2.62 11.11
N ASP A 88 -15.65 -2.66 12.43
CA ASP A 88 -14.62 -2.20 13.37
C ASP A 88 -13.32 -2.98 13.20
N GLN A 89 -13.40 -4.31 13.07
CA GLN A 89 -12.24 -5.16 12.84
C GLN A 89 -11.54 -4.84 11.52
N LEU A 90 -12.30 -4.69 10.43
CA LEU A 90 -11.74 -4.36 9.13
C LEU A 90 -11.14 -2.95 9.11
N SER A 91 -11.72 -2.02 9.88
CA SER A 91 -11.20 -0.65 10.05
C SER A 91 -9.89 -0.64 10.82
N GLN A 92 -9.79 -1.41 11.92
CA GLN A 92 -8.54 -1.58 12.67
C GLN A 92 -7.45 -2.23 11.83
N GLU A 93 -7.80 -3.24 11.01
CA GLU A 93 -6.86 -3.84 10.07
C GLU A 93 -6.36 -2.82 9.04
N LEU A 94 -7.23 -1.95 8.52
CA LEU A 94 -6.86 -0.88 7.60
C LEU A 94 -5.94 0.14 8.28
N ASP A 95 -6.28 0.59 9.49
CA ASP A 95 -5.46 1.52 10.27
C ASP A 95 -4.06 0.97 10.53
N ALA A 96 -3.94 -0.32 10.83
CA ALA A 96 -2.65 -0.97 10.97
C ALA A 96 -1.81 -0.96 9.68
N GLN A 97 -2.45 -1.08 8.51
CA GLN A 97 -1.74 -0.96 7.23
C GLN A 97 -1.35 0.49 6.91
N LEU A 98 -2.20 1.47 7.25
CA LEU A 98 -1.90 2.89 7.09
C LEU A 98 -0.76 3.33 8.02
N ALA A 99 -0.72 2.83 9.26
CA ALA A 99 0.39 3.06 10.18
C ALA A 99 1.72 2.52 9.61
N LYS A 100 1.72 1.30 9.05
CA LYS A 100 2.89 0.73 8.36
C LYS A 100 3.34 1.57 7.17
N LEU A 101 2.40 2.10 6.38
CA LEU A 101 2.71 3.03 5.30
C LEU A 101 3.40 4.27 5.86
N HIS A 102 2.79 4.90 6.87
CA HIS A 102 3.31 6.10 7.49
C HIS A 102 4.72 5.90 8.05
N ASP A 103 4.97 4.78 8.74
CA ASP A 103 6.30 4.45 9.26
C ASP A 103 7.33 4.27 8.14
N ALA A 104 6.96 3.61 7.04
CA ALA A 104 7.83 3.48 5.88
C ALA A 104 8.15 4.85 5.23
N LEU A 105 7.18 5.77 5.21
CA LEU A 105 7.40 7.14 4.71
C LEU A 105 8.25 7.98 5.67
N ALA A 106 8.13 7.77 6.97
CA ALA A 106 8.88 8.52 7.97
C ALA A 106 10.33 8.03 8.14
N THR A 107 10.57 6.73 7.91
CA THR A 107 11.87 6.10 8.21
C THR A 107 12.61 5.66 6.95
N ASP A 108 11.99 4.81 6.14
CA ASP A 108 12.64 4.17 4.99
C ASP A 108 12.79 5.13 3.81
N LEU A 109 11.83 6.04 3.58
CA LEU A 109 11.90 7.01 2.48
C LEU A 109 13.05 8.03 2.65
N PRO A 110 13.25 8.67 3.82
CA PRO A 110 14.44 9.49 4.06
C PRO A 110 15.74 8.68 3.99
N ALA A 111 15.74 7.44 4.48
CA ALA A 111 16.91 6.56 4.38
C ALA A 111 17.26 6.27 2.91
N PHE A 112 16.27 5.93 2.08
CA PHE A 112 16.45 5.77 0.64
C PHE A 112 16.98 7.05 0.00
N ASN A 113 16.40 8.21 0.31
CA ASN A 113 16.87 9.50 -0.22
C ASN A 113 18.32 9.83 0.17
N ARG A 114 18.82 9.34 1.32
CA ARG A 114 20.25 9.47 1.69
C ARG A 114 21.17 8.54 0.91
N THR A 115 20.65 7.40 0.44
CA THR A 115 21.41 6.48 -0.42
C THR A 115 21.48 6.96 -1.86
N LEU A 116 20.53 7.81 -2.27
CA LEU A 116 20.62 8.57 -3.51
C LEU A 116 21.78 9.56 -3.40
N GLY A 117 22.58 9.68 -4.47
CA GLY A 117 23.68 10.65 -4.50
C GLY A 117 23.16 12.09 -4.34
N LYS A 118 24.02 13.02 -3.92
CA LYS A 118 23.63 14.44 -3.68
C LYS A 118 23.01 15.15 -4.90
N GLU A 119 23.26 14.64 -6.09
CA GLU A 119 22.75 15.18 -7.36
C GLU A 119 21.41 14.54 -7.78
N ALA A 120 21.01 13.43 -7.15
CA ALA A 120 19.76 12.75 -7.47
C ALA A 120 18.58 13.44 -6.80
N GLN A 121 17.52 13.66 -7.57
CA GLN A 121 16.31 14.30 -7.06
C GLN A 121 15.62 13.40 -6.03
N PRO A 122 15.21 13.92 -4.86
CA PRO A 122 14.60 13.10 -3.82
C PRO A 122 13.26 12.53 -4.27
N VAL A 123 12.88 11.38 -3.70
CA VAL A 123 11.53 10.84 -3.80
C VAL A 123 10.65 11.50 -2.75
N SER A 124 9.44 11.87 -3.16
CA SER A 124 8.47 12.65 -2.38
C SER A 124 7.09 12.01 -2.45
N ALA A 125 6.39 12.03 -1.31
CA ALA A 125 5.02 11.56 -1.19
C ALA A 125 3.95 12.65 -1.48
N GLN A 126 4.40 13.87 -1.84
CA GLN A 126 3.57 15.02 -2.24
C GLN A 126 3.21 14.96 -3.72
#